data_AF-A0A9D8J8A2-F1
#
_entry.id   AF-A0A9D8J8A2-F1
#
_cell.length_a   1.000
_cell.length_b   1.000
_cell.length_c   1.000
_cell.angle_alpha   90.00
_cell.angle_beta   90.00
_cell.angle_gamma   90.00
#
_symmetry.space_group_name_H-M   'P 1'
#
loop_
_entity.id
_entity.type
_entity.pdbx_description
1 polymer ?
#
loop_
_entity_poly.entity_id
_entity_poly.type
_entity_poly.pdbx_seq_one_letter_code
_entity_poly.pdbx_strand_id
1 'polypeptide(L)'
;MTPTSALPPQLTLRAVVLAIVLAMILAAANTYLGLFAGMTIASAIPAAVVSMAVLRLFGGGGILENNIVQTGASAGSSIASGVIFTIPALVILGYWQDFQYSWVLAIAGLGGILGVLFSVPLRRALIVEQKLAFPEGQAAAEVLKAGENPSQGIRILGVAALGGAFAKLAAGSGLKLFPDTAASAGFLGKYLGFIGTNLSPALLAVGYIVGLNVGIVALAGAMISWNIAIPYYVANVLPSNVELAQAAAG
;
A
#
# COMPACT_ATOMS: atom_id res chain seq x y z
N MET A 1 8.75 -44.91 -16.38
CA MET A 1 8.63 -44.13 -15.14
C MET A 1 10.01 -43.63 -14.80
N THR A 2 10.36 -42.42 -15.26
CA THR A 2 11.64 -41.77 -14.95
C THR A 2 11.63 -41.34 -13.47
N PRO A 3 12.77 -41.46 -12.77
CA PRO A 3 12.83 -41.22 -11.33
C PRO A 3 12.47 -39.76 -11.02
N THR A 4 11.54 -39.58 -10.09
CA THR A 4 11.07 -38.30 -9.56
C THR A 4 12.27 -37.51 -9.04
N SER A 5 12.75 -36.54 -9.81
CA SER A 5 13.66 -35.51 -9.30
C SER A 5 12.96 -34.88 -8.09
N ALA A 6 13.57 -34.99 -6.91
CA ALA A 6 13.03 -34.32 -5.72
C ALA A 6 12.75 -32.87 -6.06
N LEU A 7 11.49 -32.44 -5.89
CA LEU A 7 11.09 -31.06 -6.13
C LEU A 7 12.02 -30.17 -5.28
N PRO A 8 12.61 -29.11 -5.86
CA PRO A 8 13.47 -28.22 -5.10
C PRO A 8 12.71 -27.68 -3.87
N PRO A 9 13.39 -27.51 -2.72
CA PRO A 9 12.73 -27.08 -1.48
C PRO A 9 11.98 -25.76 -1.69
N GLN A 10 10.67 -25.77 -1.46
CA GLN A 10 9.80 -24.60 -1.66
C GLN A 10 9.65 -23.80 -0.37
N LEU A 11 9.43 -24.50 0.75
CA LEU A 11 9.28 -23.92 2.08
C LEU A 11 10.56 -24.15 2.88
N THR A 12 11.38 -23.11 3.02
CA THR A 12 12.60 -23.15 3.83
C THR A 12 12.49 -22.17 4.99
N LEU A 13 13.21 -22.44 6.08
CA LEU A 13 13.23 -21.53 7.23
C LEU A 13 13.76 -20.14 6.84
N ARG A 14 14.77 -20.08 5.95
CA ARG A 14 15.28 -18.82 5.42
C ARG A 14 14.25 -18.04 4.61
N ALA A 15 13.42 -18.72 3.80
CA ALA A 15 12.33 -18.08 3.06
C ALA A 15 11.27 -17.51 3.99
N VAL A 16 10.89 -18.25 5.04
CA VAL A 16 9.91 -17.76 6.04
C VAL A 16 10.43 -16.53 6.77
N VAL A 17 11.69 -16.56 7.24
CA VAL A 17 12.31 -15.42 7.92
C VAL A 17 12.38 -14.21 6.98
N LEU A 18 12.81 -14.40 5.73
CA LEU A 18 12.89 -13.33 4.75
C LEU A 18 11.50 -12.77 4.41
N ALA A 19 10.48 -13.62 4.31
CA ALA A 19 9.10 -13.21 4.09
C ALA A 19 8.59 -12.30 5.22
N ILE A 20 8.88 -12.65 6.47
CA ILE A 20 8.49 -11.84 7.64
C ILE A 20 9.18 -10.47 7.60
N VAL A 21 10.49 -10.43 7.35
CA VAL A 21 11.26 -9.19 7.28
C VAL A 21 10.74 -8.28 6.16
N LEU A 22 10.55 -8.83 4.95
CA LEU A 22 10.01 -8.06 3.82
C LEU A 22 8.57 -7.64 4.04
N ALA A 23 7.74 -8.50 4.65
CA ALA A 23 6.37 -8.16 5.03
C ALA A 23 6.36 -6.95 5.97
N MET A 24 7.19 -6.92 7.02
CA MET A 24 7.24 -5.78 7.94
C MET A 24 7.67 -4.48 7.24
N ILE A 25 8.71 -4.52 6.41
CA ILE A 25 9.23 -3.33 5.72
C ILE A 25 8.20 -2.81 4.70
N LEU A 26 7.64 -3.69 3.87
CA LEU A 26 6.69 -3.30 2.83
C LEU A 26 5.32 -2.93 3.40
N ALA A 27 4.90 -3.57 4.50
CA ALA A 27 3.71 -3.16 5.25
C ALA A 27 3.90 -1.76 5.83
N ALA A 28 5.02 -1.48 6.51
CA ALA A 28 5.28 -0.16 7.08
C ALA A 28 5.31 0.94 6.00
N ALA A 29 5.96 0.67 4.87
CA ALA A 29 6.00 1.61 3.74
C ALA A 29 4.59 1.86 3.15
N ASN A 30 3.81 0.80 2.93
CA ASN A 30 2.44 0.92 2.44
C ASN A 30 1.49 1.56 3.46
N THR A 31 1.69 1.33 4.75
CA THR A 31 0.92 1.99 5.81
C THR A 31 1.18 3.49 5.82
N TYR A 32 2.44 3.90 5.79
CA TYR A 32 2.81 5.31 5.71
C TYR A 32 2.21 5.97 4.47
N LEU A 33 2.41 5.35 3.31
CA LEU A 33 1.93 5.91 2.05
C LEU A 33 0.41 5.91 1.96
N GLY A 34 -0.25 4.87 2.44
CA GLY A 34 -1.70 4.76 2.46
C GLY A 34 -2.34 5.79 3.37
N LEU A 35 -1.76 6.05 4.56
CA LEU A 35 -2.25 7.11 5.45
C LEU A 35 -1.95 8.51 4.92
N PHE A 36 -0.82 8.71 4.25
CA PHE A 36 -0.41 10.03 3.75
C PHE A 36 -1.04 10.40 2.40
N ALA A 37 -1.11 9.46 1.46
CA ALA A 37 -1.55 9.66 0.09
C ALA A 37 -2.92 9.03 -0.23
N GLY A 38 -3.50 8.27 0.71
CA GLY A 38 -4.79 7.60 0.51
C GLY A 38 -4.73 6.39 -0.45
N MET A 39 -3.55 6.00 -0.91
CA MET A 39 -3.36 4.92 -1.89
C MET A 39 -2.20 4.00 -1.49
N THR A 40 -2.32 2.72 -1.83
CA THR A 40 -1.29 1.69 -1.60
C THR A 40 -0.62 1.26 -2.90
N ILE A 41 0.63 0.80 -2.84
CA ILE A 41 1.39 0.33 -4.00
C ILE A 41 1.47 -1.20 -3.98
N ALA A 42 1.40 -1.80 -5.17
CA ALA A 42 1.66 -3.23 -5.35
C ALA A 42 3.06 -3.60 -4.84
N SER A 43 3.11 -4.37 -3.75
CA SER A 43 4.34 -4.75 -3.04
C SER A 43 4.98 -6.02 -3.59
N ALA A 44 4.23 -6.81 -4.37
CA ALA A 44 4.63 -8.15 -4.82
C ALA A 44 5.86 -8.12 -5.74
N ILE A 45 5.96 -7.15 -6.65
CA ILE A 45 7.08 -7.04 -7.59
C ILE A 45 8.38 -6.63 -6.85
N PRO A 46 8.39 -5.55 -6.05
CA PRO A 46 9.56 -5.23 -5.22
C PRO A 46 9.98 -6.38 -4.30
N ALA A 47 9.02 -7.04 -3.64
CA ALA A 47 9.30 -8.18 -2.77
C ALA A 47 10.01 -9.31 -3.51
N ALA A 48 9.56 -9.64 -4.73
CA ALA A 48 10.16 -10.67 -5.57
C ALA A 48 11.62 -10.36 -5.87
N VAL A 49 11.92 -9.13 -6.31
CA VAL A 49 13.27 -8.73 -6.73
C VAL A 49 14.23 -8.70 -5.54
N VAL A 50 13.81 -8.13 -4.40
CA VAL A 50 14.64 -8.10 -3.19
C VAL A 50 14.88 -9.50 -2.66
N SER A 51 13.85 -10.34 -2.63
CA SER A 51 13.99 -11.72 -2.18
C SER A 51 14.94 -12.54 -3.06
N MET A 52 14.85 -12.39 -4.38
CA MET A 52 15.77 -13.01 -5.35
C MET A 52 17.23 -12.62 -5.11
N ALA A 53 17.46 -11.36 -4.75
CA ALA A 53 18.77 -10.83 -4.42
C ALA A 53 19.33 -11.48 -3.16
N VAL A 54 18.53 -11.44 -2.09
CA VAL A 54 18.95 -11.88 -0.76
C VAL A 54 19.17 -13.40 -0.73
N LEU A 55 18.25 -14.19 -1.29
CA LEU A 55 18.40 -15.65 -1.33
C LEU A 55 19.67 -16.07 -2.08
N ARG A 56 19.99 -15.42 -3.20
CA ARG A 56 21.23 -15.68 -3.95
C ARG A 56 22.50 -15.42 -3.15
N LEU A 57 22.52 -14.39 -2.30
CA LEU A 57 23.66 -14.12 -1.41
C LEU A 57 23.87 -15.26 -0.40
N PHE A 58 22.80 -15.98 -0.04
CA PHE A 58 22.84 -17.16 0.83
C PHE A 58 23.01 -18.49 0.08
N GLY A 59 23.64 -18.47 -1.11
CA GLY A 59 24.09 -19.67 -1.81
C GLY A 59 23.03 -20.42 -2.62
N GLY A 60 21.87 -19.78 -2.90
CA GLY A 60 20.87 -20.32 -3.82
C GLY A 60 19.48 -19.70 -3.64
N GLY A 61 18.61 -19.82 -4.63
CA GLY A 61 17.24 -19.32 -4.54
C GLY A 61 16.45 -19.71 -5.78
N GLY A 62 15.64 -20.76 -5.67
CA GLY A 62 14.77 -21.19 -6.76
C GLY A 62 13.56 -20.27 -6.90
N ILE A 63 12.94 -20.26 -8.08
CA ILE A 63 11.70 -19.52 -8.37
C ILE A 63 10.60 -19.84 -7.34
N LEU A 64 10.51 -21.11 -6.92
CA LEU A 64 9.50 -21.58 -5.96
C LEU A 64 9.74 -21.05 -4.54
N GLU A 65 11.00 -21.02 -4.08
CA GLU A 65 11.34 -20.47 -2.78
C GLU A 65 11.08 -18.96 -2.73
N ASN A 66 11.43 -18.26 -3.82
CA ASN A 66 11.13 -16.83 -3.92
C ASN A 66 9.62 -16.55 -3.99
N ASN A 67 8.85 -17.43 -4.63
CA ASN A 67 7.39 -17.31 -4.67
C ASN A 67 6.78 -17.34 -3.26
N ILE A 68 7.30 -18.17 -2.34
CA ILE A 68 6.87 -18.17 -0.94
C ILE A 68 7.16 -16.82 -0.27
N VAL A 69 8.38 -16.29 -0.45
CA VAL A 69 8.77 -15.00 0.13
C VAL A 69 7.89 -13.87 -0.39
N GLN A 70 7.70 -13.79 -1.71
CA GLN A 70 6.82 -12.81 -2.36
C GLN A 70 5.39 -12.91 -1.82
N THR A 71 4.86 -14.12 -1.71
CA THR A 71 3.48 -14.35 -1.24
C THR A 71 3.31 -13.86 0.19
N GLY A 72 4.25 -14.21 1.09
CA GLY A 72 4.21 -13.74 2.47
C GLY A 72 4.36 -12.22 2.61
N ALA A 73 5.28 -11.63 1.85
CA ALA A 73 5.48 -10.18 1.82
C ALA A 73 4.24 -9.43 1.31
N SER A 74 3.62 -9.94 0.24
CA SER A 74 2.38 -9.38 -0.32
C SER A 74 1.21 -9.52 0.66
N ALA A 75 1.04 -10.69 1.28
CA ALA A 75 0.01 -10.92 2.30
C ALA A 75 0.13 -9.93 3.48
N GLY A 76 1.35 -9.65 3.94
CA GLY A 76 1.60 -8.64 4.97
C GLY A 76 1.12 -7.23 4.56
N SER A 77 1.41 -6.82 3.33
CA SER A 77 0.94 -5.53 2.81
C SER A 77 -0.58 -5.45 2.64
N SER A 78 -1.25 -6.56 2.30
CA SER A 78 -2.71 -6.61 2.20
C SER A 78 -3.39 -6.44 3.56
N ILE A 79 -2.84 -7.07 4.61
CA ILE A 79 -3.33 -6.87 5.98
C ILE A 79 -3.14 -5.41 6.39
N ALA A 80 -1.97 -4.84 6.12
CA ALA A 80 -1.69 -3.43 6.39
C ALA A 80 -2.68 -2.49 5.69
N SER A 81 -3.02 -2.76 4.43
CA SER A 81 -4.04 -2.01 3.67
C SER A 81 -5.43 -2.06 4.35
N GLY A 82 -5.85 -3.22 4.86
CA GLY A 82 -7.10 -3.32 5.61
C GLY A 82 -7.09 -2.47 6.89
N VAL A 83 -5.96 -2.47 7.62
CA VAL A 83 -5.80 -1.74 8.87
C VAL A 83 -5.80 -0.22 8.66
N ILE A 84 -5.13 0.28 7.61
CA ILE A 84 -5.04 1.74 7.37
C ILE A 84 -6.37 2.40 7.02
N PHE A 85 -7.34 1.67 6.47
CA PHE A 85 -8.65 2.25 6.15
C PHE A 85 -9.66 2.08 7.29
N THR A 86 -9.50 1.03 8.11
CA THR A 86 -10.46 0.70 9.18
C THR A 86 -10.14 1.41 10.49
N ILE A 87 -8.88 1.41 10.92
CA ILE A 87 -8.53 1.95 12.25
C ILE A 87 -8.68 3.46 12.33
N PRO A 88 -8.18 4.27 11.36
CA PRO A 88 -8.43 5.71 11.41
C PRO A 88 -9.92 6.06 11.35
N ALA A 89 -10.73 5.28 10.63
CA ALA A 89 -12.17 5.49 10.60
C ALA A 89 -12.82 5.30 11.98
N LEU A 90 -12.40 4.30 12.76
CA LEU A 90 -12.89 4.08 14.13
C LEU A 90 -12.53 5.25 15.07
N VAL A 91 -11.34 5.82 14.89
CA VAL A 91 -10.89 6.99 15.67
C VAL A 91 -11.68 8.24 15.27
N ILE A 92 -11.86 8.49 13.98
CA ILE A 92 -12.63 9.64 13.47
C ILE A 92 -14.10 9.58 13.90
N LEU A 93 -14.68 8.37 13.98
CA LEU A 93 -16.05 8.17 14.45
C LEU A 93 -16.19 8.28 15.99
N GLY A 94 -15.11 8.55 16.73
CA GLY A 94 -15.12 8.72 18.18
C GLY A 94 -15.26 7.43 18.99
N TYR A 95 -15.31 6.26 18.34
CA TYR A 95 -15.37 4.97 19.04
C TYR A 95 -14.06 4.65 19.77
N TRP A 96 -12.92 5.06 19.22
CA TRP A 96 -11.61 4.93 19.84
C TRP A 96 -11.02 6.31 20.10
N GLN A 97 -10.71 6.60 21.36
CA GLN A 97 -10.05 7.85 21.77
C GLN A 97 -8.54 7.80 21.51
N ASP A 98 -7.95 6.59 21.55
CA ASP A 98 -6.52 6.34 21.31
C ASP A 98 -6.31 5.08 20.48
N PHE A 99 -5.13 4.94 19.87
CA PHE A 99 -4.72 3.71 19.18
C PHE A 99 -4.48 2.56 20.18
N GLN A 100 -5.47 1.70 20.35
CA GLN A 100 -5.37 0.50 21.17
C GLN A 100 -4.59 -0.60 20.42
N TYR A 101 -3.26 -0.60 20.54
CA TYR A 101 -2.37 -1.51 19.80
C TYR A 101 -2.71 -3.00 19.97
N SER A 102 -3.19 -3.41 21.15
CA SER A 102 -3.64 -4.78 21.42
C SER A 102 -4.84 -5.17 20.57
N TRP A 103 -5.82 -4.26 20.44
CA TRP A 103 -6.99 -4.46 19.59
C TRP A 103 -6.65 -4.38 18.10
N VAL A 104 -5.74 -3.48 17.70
CA VAL A 104 -5.23 -3.44 16.33
C VAL A 104 -4.58 -4.77 15.98
N LEU A 105 -3.73 -5.31 16.87
CA LEU A 105 -3.10 -6.61 16.69
C LEU A 105 -4.14 -7.73 16.60
N ALA A 106 -5.17 -7.73 17.45
CA ALA A 106 -6.23 -8.72 17.44
C ALA A 106 -7.05 -8.68 16.14
N ILE A 107 -7.47 -7.48 15.70
CA ILE A 107 -8.27 -7.28 14.48
C ILE A 107 -7.43 -7.65 13.24
N ALA A 108 -6.19 -7.17 13.16
CA ALA A 108 -5.28 -7.49 12.05
C ALA A 108 -4.94 -8.99 12.03
N GLY A 109 -4.72 -9.60 13.19
CA GLY A 109 -4.44 -11.02 13.32
C GLY A 109 -5.64 -11.90 12.90
N LEU A 110 -6.84 -11.58 13.39
CA LEU A 110 -8.07 -12.27 13.00
C LEU A 110 -8.37 -12.07 11.51
N GLY A 111 -8.20 -10.86 11.00
CA GLY A 111 -8.34 -10.56 9.57
C GLY A 111 -7.34 -11.33 8.71
N GLY A 112 -6.09 -11.47 9.17
CA GLY A 112 -5.08 -12.30 8.54
C GLY A 112 -5.46 -13.78 8.50
N ILE A 113 -5.92 -14.34 9.62
CA ILE A 113 -6.39 -15.74 9.71
C ILE A 113 -7.58 -15.97 8.77
N LEU A 114 -8.57 -15.06 8.78
CA LEU A 114 -9.70 -15.13 7.87
C LEU A 114 -9.27 -15.03 6.40
N GLY A 115 -8.32 -14.15 6.08
CA GLY A 115 -7.75 -14.02 4.73
C GLY A 115 -7.11 -15.32 4.25
N VAL A 116 -6.33 -15.99 5.11
CA VAL A 116 -5.76 -17.31 4.81
C VAL A 116 -6.86 -18.34 4.59
N LEU A 117 -7.88 -18.37 5.45
CA LEU A 117 -9.00 -19.31 5.34
C LEU A 117 -9.81 -19.11 4.05
N PHE A 118 -10.10 -17.87 3.68
CA PHE A 118 -10.84 -17.53 2.46
C PHE A 118 -10.01 -17.65 1.19
N SER A 119 -8.68 -17.70 1.26
CA SER A 119 -7.82 -17.86 0.08
C SER A 119 -8.11 -19.15 -0.70
N VAL A 120 -8.43 -20.23 0.01
CA VAL A 120 -8.71 -21.55 -0.58
C VAL A 120 -10.02 -21.56 -1.40
N PRO A 121 -11.19 -21.16 -0.85
CA PRO A 121 -12.42 -21.12 -1.64
C PRO A 121 -12.38 -20.05 -2.73
N LEU A 122 -11.79 -18.87 -2.48
CA LEU A 122 -11.68 -17.82 -3.48
C LEU A 122 -10.85 -18.25 -4.68
N ARG A 123 -9.73 -18.95 -4.44
CA ARG A 123 -8.93 -19.53 -5.54
C ARG A 123 -9.77 -20.45 -6.41
N ARG A 124 -10.58 -21.31 -5.81
CA ARG A 124 -11.44 -22.23 -6.58
C ARG A 124 -12.47 -21.46 -7.42
N ALA A 125 -13.23 -20.56 -6.79
CA ALA A 125 -14.29 -19.81 -7.47
C ALA A 125 -13.73 -18.90 -8.59
N LEU A 126 -12.66 -18.16 -8.31
CA LEU A 126 -12.15 -17.12 -9.23
C LEU A 126 -11.23 -17.67 -10.32
N ILE A 127 -10.36 -18.64 -9.99
CA ILE A 127 -9.35 -19.17 -10.92
C ILE A 127 -9.85 -20.42 -11.63
N VAL A 128 -10.36 -21.40 -10.88
CA VAL A 128 -10.67 -22.72 -11.44
C VAL A 128 -11.98 -22.69 -12.21
N GLU A 129 -13.02 -22.09 -11.63
CA GLU A 129 -14.37 -22.08 -12.20
C GLU A 129 -14.54 -20.93 -13.21
N GLN A 130 -14.24 -19.69 -12.81
CA GLN A 130 -14.47 -18.50 -13.65
C GLN A 130 -13.32 -18.16 -14.62
N LYS A 131 -12.13 -18.76 -14.46
CA LYS A 131 -10.94 -18.53 -15.30
C LYS A 131 -10.61 -17.06 -15.55
N LEU A 132 -10.79 -16.22 -14.54
CA LEU A 132 -10.47 -14.78 -14.64
C LEU A 132 -8.98 -14.58 -14.87
N ALA A 133 -8.63 -13.52 -15.60
CA ALA A 133 -7.23 -13.13 -15.77
C ALA A 133 -6.67 -12.62 -14.43
N PHE A 134 -5.49 -13.11 -14.04
CA PHE A 134 -4.74 -12.64 -12.87
C PHE A 134 -3.50 -11.86 -13.33
N PRO A 135 -3.67 -10.62 -13.83
CA PRO A 135 -2.59 -9.87 -14.47
C PRO A 135 -1.42 -9.59 -13.50
N GLU A 136 -1.71 -9.28 -12.24
CA GLU A 136 -0.69 -9.01 -11.23
C GLU A 136 0.11 -10.27 -10.87
N GLY A 137 -0.57 -11.40 -10.68
CA GLY A 137 0.08 -12.69 -10.43
C GLY A 137 0.93 -13.17 -11.60
N GLN A 138 0.47 -12.93 -12.83
CA GLN A 138 1.25 -13.22 -14.05
C GLN A 138 2.47 -12.32 -14.16
N ALA A 139 2.33 -11.01 -13.92
CA ALA A 139 3.46 -10.08 -13.93
C ALA A 139 4.50 -10.44 -12.86
N ALA A 140 4.04 -10.77 -11.64
CA ALA A 140 4.89 -11.28 -10.57
C ALA A 140 5.64 -12.56 -10.98
N ALA A 141 4.94 -13.52 -11.61
CA ALA A 141 5.56 -14.74 -12.10
C ALA A 141 6.58 -14.49 -13.22
N GLU A 142 6.28 -13.59 -14.16
CA GLU A 142 7.24 -13.20 -15.20
C GLU A 142 8.46 -12.48 -14.63
N VAL A 143 8.29 -11.65 -13.60
CA VAL A 143 9.44 -11.04 -12.88
C VAL A 143 10.27 -12.11 -12.18
N LEU A 144 9.65 -13.13 -11.60
CA LEU A 144 10.37 -14.24 -10.98
C LEU A 144 11.14 -15.09 -12.02
N LYS A 145 10.57 -15.30 -13.20
CA LYS A 145 11.23 -16.02 -14.31
C LYS A 145 12.35 -15.19 -14.94
N ALA A 146 12.07 -13.94 -15.30
CA ALA A 146 13.04 -13.01 -15.89
C ALA A 146 14.14 -12.60 -14.89
N GLY A 147 13.82 -12.64 -13.60
CA GLY A 147 14.73 -12.37 -12.49
C GLY A 147 15.82 -13.43 -12.30
N GLU A 148 15.94 -14.41 -13.20
CA GLU A 148 17.15 -15.22 -13.33
C GLU A 148 18.41 -14.35 -13.55
N ASN A 149 18.28 -13.10 -14.04
CA ASN A 149 19.32 -12.07 -14.03
C ASN A 149 18.90 -10.81 -13.22
N PRO A 150 19.09 -10.81 -11.88
CA PRO A 150 18.47 -9.83 -10.97
C PRO A 150 19.25 -8.51 -10.81
N SER A 151 20.45 -8.40 -11.40
CA SER A 151 21.37 -7.27 -11.17
C SER A 151 20.75 -5.92 -11.55
N GLN A 152 19.94 -5.89 -12.60
CA GLN A 152 19.27 -4.67 -13.04
C GLN A 152 18.13 -4.26 -12.09
N GLY A 153 17.30 -5.21 -11.65
CA GLY A 153 16.20 -4.94 -10.74
C GLY A 153 16.66 -4.44 -9.36
N ILE A 154 17.73 -5.06 -8.82
CA ILE A 154 18.35 -4.62 -7.56
C ILE A 154 18.94 -3.23 -7.71
N ARG A 155 19.63 -2.95 -8.82
CA ARG A 155 20.22 -1.63 -9.07
C ARG A 155 19.14 -0.56 -9.14
N ILE A 156 18.03 -0.83 -9.82
CA ILE A 156 16.90 0.09 -9.91
C ILE A 156 16.27 0.30 -8.52
N LEU A 157 16.02 -0.76 -7.76
CA LEU A 157 15.48 -0.66 -6.40
C LEU A 157 16.41 0.09 -5.45
N GLY A 158 17.73 -0.16 -5.52
CA GLY A 158 18.73 0.52 -4.72
C GLY A 158 18.82 2.01 -5.05
N VAL A 159 18.84 2.36 -6.35
CA VAL A 159 18.83 3.76 -6.80
C VAL A 159 17.52 4.45 -6.43
N ALA A 160 16.38 3.77 -6.56
CA ALA A 160 15.07 4.31 -6.18
C ALA A 160 14.96 4.52 -4.66
N ALA A 161 15.48 3.58 -3.85
CA ALA A 161 15.49 3.69 -2.40
C ALA A 161 16.42 4.84 -1.93
N LEU A 162 17.62 4.94 -2.48
CA LEU A 162 18.57 6.02 -2.16
C LEU A 162 18.06 7.37 -2.66
N GLY A 163 17.55 7.44 -3.89
CA GLY A 163 16.95 8.64 -4.47
C GLY A 163 15.71 9.09 -3.71
N GLY A 164 14.83 8.16 -3.34
CA GLY A 164 13.65 8.44 -2.51
C GLY A 164 14.01 8.87 -1.09
N ALA A 165 15.01 8.24 -0.47
CA ALA A 165 15.51 8.65 0.84
C ALA A 165 16.12 10.05 0.80
N PHE A 166 16.94 10.35 -0.21
CA PHE A 166 17.54 11.67 -0.39
C PHE A 166 16.49 12.73 -0.70
N ALA A 167 15.52 12.43 -1.57
CA ALA A 167 14.41 13.33 -1.88
C ALA A 167 13.54 13.60 -0.65
N LYS A 168 13.23 12.58 0.16
CA LYS A 168 12.49 12.74 1.42
C LYS A 168 13.29 13.54 2.46
N LEU A 169 14.61 13.36 2.51
CA LEU A 169 15.50 14.13 3.38
C LEU A 169 15.60 15.60 2.92
N ALA A 170 15.60 15.85 1.61
CA ALA A 170 15.68 17.19 1.02
C ALA A 170 14.34 17.95 1.03
N ALA A 171 13.21 17.24 1.08
CA ALA A 171 11.86 17.81 1.19
C ALA A 171 11.68 18.61 2.49
N GLY A 172 10.61 19.41 2.56
CA GLY A 172 10.29 20.32 3.68
C GLY A 172 10.24 19.65 5.05
N SER A 173 10.00 18.34 5.08
CA SER A 173 9.93 17.49 6.27
C SER A 173 11.31 17.09 6.83
N GLY A 174 12.40 17.33 6.09
CA GLY A 174 13.79 17.04 6.48
C GLY A 174 14.66 18.30 6.56
N LEU A 175 15.34 18.67 5.46
CA LEU A 175 16.29 19.79 5.39
C LEU A 175 15.66 21.13 4.96
N LYS A 176 14.35 21.20 4.67
CA LYS A 176 13.64 22.43 4.26
C LYS A 176 14.23 23.16 3.04
N LEU A 177 14.73 22.42 2.05
CA LEU A 177 15.23 23.01 0.80
C LEU A 177 14.12 23.32 -0.22
N PHE A 178 12.95 22.67 -0.10
CA PHE A 178 11.76 22.90 -0.94
C PHE A 178 10.50 23.06 -0.09
N PRO A 179 9.55 23.94 -0.46
CA PRO A 179 8.27 24.03 0.22
C PRO A 179 7.41 22.79 -0.06
N ASP A 180 7.05 22.05 0.99
CA ASP A 180 6.19 20.85 0.90
C ASP A 180 4.74 21.18 0.49
N THR A 181 4.36 22.46 0.53
CA THR A 181 2.98 22.90 0.26
C THR A 181 2.99 24.23 -0.48
N ALA A 182 2.49 24.25 -1.71
CA ALA A 182 2.12 25.48 -2.39
C ALA A 182 0.62 25.69 -2.17
N ALA A 183 0.30 26.40 -1.09
CA ALA A 183 -1.07 26.78 -0.77
C ALA A 183 -1.29 28.27 -1.05
N SER A 184 -2.18 28.58 -1.99
CA SER A 184 -2.76 29.91 -2.13
C SER A 184 -4.20 29.87 -1.61
N ALA A 185 -4.43 30.60 -0.53
CA ALA A 185 -5.77 30.88 -0.04
C ALA A 185 -6.15 32.28 -0.53
N GLY A 186 -7.21 32.37 -1.31
CA GLY A 186 -7.75 33.63 -1.82
C GLY A 186 -9.23 33.73 -1.47
N PHE A 187 -9.65 34.89 -0.96
CA PHE A 187 -11.07 35.20 -0.85
C PHE A 187 -11.57 35.67 -2.21
N LEU A 188 -12.50 34.91 -2.81
CA LEU A 188 -13.27 35.38 -3.96
C LEU A 188 -14.62 35.89 -3.43
N GLY A 189 -14.63 37.12 -2.92
CA GLY A 189 -15.81 37.72 -2.27
C GLY A 189 -16.15 37.05 -0.92
N LYS A 190 -17.31 36.38 -0.83
CA LYS A 190 -17.79 35.67 0.38
C LYS A 190 -17.42 34.18 0.42
N TYR A 191 -16.71 33.68 -0.58
CA TYR A 191 -16.29 32.28 -0.67
C TYR A 191 -14.78 32.19 -0.46
N LEU A 192 -14.38 31.37 0.52
CA LEU A 192 -12.99 31.01 0.80
C LEU A 192 -12.53 29.98 -0.22
N GLY A 193 -11.70 30.39 -1.18
CA GLY A 193 -11.07 29.50 -2.14
C GLY A 193 -9.70 29.06 -1.62
N PHE A 194 -9.54 27.78 -1.34
CA PHE A 194 -8.25 27.20 -0.94
C PHE A 194 -7.73 26.32 -2.08
N ILE A 195 -6.61 26.73 -2.70
CA ILE A 195 -5.88 25.89 -3.66
C ILE A 195 -4.55 25.54 -3.01
N GLY A 196 -4.43 24.29 -2.58
CA GLY A 196 -3.19 23.73 -2.04
C GLY A 196 -2.70 22.58 -2.89
N THR A 197 -1.44 22.61 -3.30
CA THR A 197 -0.76 21.43 -3.83
C THR A 197 0.31 21.00 -2.83
N ASN A 198 0.29 19.72 -2.46
CA ASN A 198 1.34 19.14 -1.64
C ASN A 198 2.40 18.56 -2.57
N LEU A 199 3.59 19.15 -2.58
CA LEU A 199 4.69 18.84 -3.49
C LEU A 199 5.63 17.76 -2.91
N SER A 200 5.14 16.97 -1.95
CA SER A 200 5.92 15.89 -1.36
C SER A 200 6.46 14.95 -2.45
N PRO A 201 7.76 14.58 -2.42
CA PRO A 201 8.33 13.60 -3.34
C PRO A 201 7.57 12.27 -3.33
N ALA A 202 6.95 11.91 -2.20
CA ALA A 202 6.11 10.72 -2.11
C ALA A 202 4.85 10.85 -2.99
N LEU A 203 4.19 12.02 -3.02
CA LEU A 203 3.01 12.25 -3.86
C LEU A 203 3.38 12.34 -5.34
N LEU A 204 4.52 12.95 -5.67
CA LEU A 204 5.04 12.96 -7.03
C LEU A 204 5.38 11.55 -7.53
N ALA A 205 6.04 10.73 -6.69
CA ALA A 205 6.35 9.34 -7.01
C ALA A 205 5.07 8.51 -7.21
N VAL A 206 4.07 8.68 -6.33
CA VAL A 206 2.77 8.03 -6.47
C VAL A 206 2.06 8.47 -7.74
N GLY A 207 2.00 9.77 -8.02
CA GLY A 207 1.39 10.29 -9.26
C GLY A 207 2.07 9.74 -10.52
N TYR A 208 3.40 9.59 -10.50
CA TYR A 208 4.16 8.96 -11.58
C TYR A 208 3.80 7.48 -11.76
N ILE A 209 3.64 6.73 -10.67
CA ILE A 209 3.31 5.29 -10.70
C ILE A 209 1.86 5.05 -11.15
N VAL A 210 0.93 5.83 -10.61
CA VAL A 210 -0.52 5.71 -10.85
C VAL A 210 -0.91 6.18 -12.25
N GLY A 211 -0.17 7.16 -12.78
CA GLY A 211 -0.38 7.69 -14.12
C GLY A 211 -1.58 8.62 -14.24
N LEU A 212 -1.69 9.28 -15.40
CA LEU A 212 -2.63 10.39 -15.59
C LEU A 212 -4.09 9.94 -15.60
N ASN A 213 -4.41 8.77 -16.15
CA ASN A 213 -5.78 8.30 -16.28
C ASN A 213 -6.44 8.10 -14.90
N VAL A 214 -5.77 7.36 -14.01
CA VAL A 214 -6.26 7.14 -12.65
C VAL A 214 -6.17 8.44 -11.84
N GLY A 215 -5.12 9.24 -12.05
CA GLY A 215 -4.98 10.56 -11.41
C GLY A 215 -6.13 11.52 -11.71
N ILE A 216 -6.60 11.59 -12.96
CA ILE A 216 -7.74 12.43 -13.36
C ILE A 216 -9.03 11.93 -12.68
N VAL A 217 -9.27 10.63 -12.65
CA VAL A 217 -10.46 10.06 -12.00
C VAL A 217 -10.44 10.32 -10.50
N ALA A 218 -9.29 10.15 -9.84
CA ALA A 218 -9.11 10.45 -8.43
C ALA A 218 -9.31 11.95 -8.15
N LEU A 219 -8.77 12.83 -9.00
CA LEU A 219 -8.96 14.29 -8.89
C LEU A 219 -10.42 14.69 -9.09
N ALA A 220 -11.12 14.10 -10.07
CA ALA A 220 -12.54 14.34 -10.28
C ALA A 220 -13.37 13.89 -9.07
N GLY A 221 -13.08 12.70 -8.52
CA GLY A 221 -13.73 12.19 -7.31
C GLY A 221 -13.48 13.08 -6.08
N ALA A 222 -12.24 13.55 -5.91
CA ALA A 222 -11.88 14.49 -4.85
C ALA A 222 -12.59 15.85 -5.01
N MET A 223 -12.65 16.38 -6.23
CA MET A 223 -13.35 17.64 -6.54
C MET A 223 -14.86 17.54 -6.25
N ILE A 224 -15.50 16.43 -6.64
CA ILE A 224 -16.92 16.19 -6.35
C ILE A 224 -17.13 16.07 -4.84
N SER A 225 -16.28 15.30 -4.15
CA SER A 225 -16.40 15.08 -2.71
C SER A 225 -16.23 16.38 -1.92
N TRP A 226 -15.20 17.16 -2.27
CA TRP A 226 -14.84 18.38 -1.55
C TRP A 226 -15.75 19.57 -1.86
N ASN A 227 -16.13 19.78 -3.14
CA ASN A 227 -16.89 20.96 -3.54
C ASN A 227 -18.41 20.72 -3.53
N ILE A 228 -18.87 19.47 -3.60
CA ILE A 228 -20.30 19.15 -3.73
C ILE A 228 -20.78 18.33 -2.53
N ALA A 229 -20.19 17.16 -2.27
CA ALA A 229 -20.73 16.23 -1.27
C ALA A 229 -20.61 16.75 0.16
N ILE A 230 -19.42 17.24 0.56
CA ILE A 230 -19.20 17.76 1.92
C ILE A 230 -20.06 19.01 2.20
N PRO A 231 -20.07 20.06 1.34
CA PRO A 231 -20.91 21.23 1.58
C PRO A 231 -22.40 20.90 1.60
N TYR A 232 -22.85 19.99 0.73
CA TYR A 232 -24.24 19.53 0.73
C TYR A 232 -24.62 18.81 2.03
N TYR A 233 -23.75 17.92 2.52
CA TYR A 233 -23.94 17.20 3.77
C TYR A 233 -23.98 18.16 4.97
N VAL A 234 -23.03 19.09 5.04
CA VAL A 234 -22.97 20.11 6.11
C VAL A 234 -24.18 21.05 6.07
N ALA A 235 -24.69 21.39 4.88
CA ALA A 235 -25.83 22.31 4.75
C ALA A 235 -27.20 21.66 5.03
N ASN A 236 -27.38 20.36 4.77
CA ASN A 236 -28.71 19.72 4.83
C ASN A 236 -28.85 18.64 5.92
N VAL A 237 -27.76 17.98 6.30
CA VAL A 237 -27.81 16.80 7.20
C VAL A 237 -27.28 17.12 8.60
N LEU A 238 -26.25 17.95 8.73
CA LEU A 238 -25.75 18.40 10.04
C LEU A 238 -26.77 19.23 10.84
N PRO A 239 -27.53 20.18 10.25
CA PRO A 239 -28.47 21.02 11.00
C PRO A 239 -29.72 20.28 11.48
N SER A 240 -30.02 19.13 10.87
CA SER A 240 -31.16 18.28 11.23
C SER A 240 -30.84 17.28 12.36
N ASN A 241 -29.58 17.18 12.80
CA ASN A 241 -29.13 16.27 13.85
C ASN A 241 -28.19 16.96 14.84
N VAL A 242 -28.78 17.51 15.92
CA VAL A 242 -28.13 18.40 16.90
C VAL A 242 -26.94 17.74 17.61
N GLU A 243 -26.95 16.43 17.79
CA GLU A 243 -25.85 15.67 18.43
C GLU A 243 -24.60 15.55 17.54
N LEU A 244 -24.78 15.41 16.22
CA LEU A 244 -23.66 15.34 15.25
C LEU A 244 -23.01 16.69 14.99
N ALA A 245 -23.79 17.78 15.06
CA ALA A 245 -23.26 19.14 14.92
C ALA A 245 -22.33 19.53 16.09
N GLN A 246 -22.59 19.02 17.30
CA GLN A 246 -21.70 19.21 18.46
C GLN A 246 -20.44 18.34 18.38
N ALA A 247 -20.53 17.13 17.82
CA ALA A 247 -19.37 16.24 17.63
C ALA A 247 -18.44 16.70 16.48
N ALA A 248 -18.96 17.34 15.44
CA ALA A 248 -18.16 17.85 14.33
C ALA A 248 -17.48 19.21 14.62
N ALA A 249 -17.90 19.89 15.69
CA ALA A 249 -17.35 21.18 16.13
C ALA A 249 -16.34 21.06 17.30
N GLY A 250 -16.02 19.82 17.72
CA GLY A 250 -15.02 19.49 18.74
C GLY A 250 -13.65 19.19 18.15
#